data_AF-A0A5B7TRR1-F1
#
_entry.id   AF-A0A5B7TRR1-F1
#
_cell.length_a   1.000
_cell.length_b   1.000
_cell.length_c   1.000
_cell.angle_alpha   90.00
_cell.angle_beta   90.00
_cell.angle_gamma   90.00
#
_symmetry.space_group_name_H-M   'P 1'
#
loop_
_entity.id
_entity.type
_entity.pdbx_description
1 polymer ?
#
loop_
_entity_poly.entity_id
_entity_poly.type
_entity_poly.pdbx_seq_one_letter_code
_entity_poly.pdbx_strand_id
1 'polypeptide(L)'
;MSFFKKFFPYKPKMPEAFIEKFIKDAKLRHLQMELYYNERIILTIDSLKHVPIWIERGNVDTANYKNGYVVFIFFNKNKLSKNIYYQNYKLSENLEMTEYKGKLNLIYLHFFKSDTSSILILEYIKKVVDNVYKLGNKNPEIHFNLRYLN
;
A
#
# COMPACT_ATOMS: atom_id res chain seq x y z
N MET A 1 -32.16 29.91 1.55
CA MET A 1 -30.83 29.84 2.19
C MET A 1 -30.08 28.64 1.63
N SER A 2 -29.16 28.89 0.70
CA SER A 2 -28.37 27.84 0.05
C SER A 2 -27.04 27.65 0.78
N PHE A 3 -26.97 26.68 1.70
CA PHE A 3 -25.72 26.26 2.32
C PHE A 3 -24.98 25.28 1.42
N PHE A 4 -24.31 25.79 0.38
CA PHE A 4 -23.22 25.06 -0.26
C PHE A 4 -22.11 24.88 0.78
N LYS A 5 -22.08 23.73 1.44
CA LYS A 5 -20.88 23.27 2.15
C LYS A 5 -19.79 23.17 1.11
N LYS A 6 -18.89 24.16 1.10
CA LYS A 6 -17.64 24.11 0.35
C LYS A 6 -16.94 22.80 0.73
N PHE A 7 -17.01 21.81 -0.17
CA PHE A 7 -16.18 20.61 -0.16
C PHE A 7 -14.74 21.05 -0.47
N PHE A 8 -14.10 21.72 0.48
CA PHE A 8 -12.65 21.82 0.42
C PHE A 8 -12.09 20.42 0.63
N PRO A 9 -11.30 19.88 -0.31
CA PRO A 9 -10.70 18.57 -0.12
C PRO A 9 -9.77 18.67 1.09
N TYR A 10 -10.14 18.03 2.20
CA TYR A 10 -9.28 17.85 3.36
C TYR A 10 -7.97 17.25 2.87
N LYS A 11 -6.89 18.05 2.90
CA LYS A 11 -5.53 17.61 2.60
C LYS A 11 -4.92 17.14 3.92
N PRO A 12 -4.73 15.83 4.14
CA PRO A 12 -4.13 15.31 5.36
C PRO A 12 -2.68 15.81 5.49
N LYS A 13 -2.32 16.29 6.68
CA LYS A 13 -0.97 16.82 6.99
C LYS A 13 -0.04 15.79 7.62
N MET A 14 -0.57 14.64 8.02
CA MET A 14 0.17 13.57 8.70
C MET A 14 -0.12 12.22 8.02
N PRO A 15 0.84 11.26 8.01
CA PRO A 15 0.65 9.95 7.37
C PRO A 15 -0.59 9.18 7.85
N GLU A 16 -0.90 9.24 9.14
CA GLU A 16 -2.09 8.59 9.70
C GLU A 16 -3.38 9.17 9.12
N ALA A 17 -3.53 10.50 9.12
CA ALA A 17 -4.68 11.19 8.54
C ALA A 17 -4.82 10.91 7.03
N PHE A 18 -3.71 10.60 6.35
CA PHE A 18 -3.71 10.17 4.96
C PHE A 18 -4.36 8.80 4.79
N ILE A 19 -4.00 7.85 5.64
CA ILE A 19 -4.55 6.50 5.66
C ILE A 19 -6.01 6.51 6.09
N GLU A 20 -6.38 7.32 7.08
CA GLU A 20 -7.78 7.51 7.47
C GLU A 20 -8.62 8.01 6.31
N LYS A 21 -8.10 8.99 5.56
CA LYS A 21 -8.76 9.51 4.37
C LYS A 21 -8.91 8.43 3.30
N PHE A 22 -7.87 7.62 3.07
CA PHE A 22 -7.93 6.47 2.17
C PHE A 22 -9.04 5.50 2.59
N ILE A 23 -9.05 5.03 3.84
CA ILE A 23 -10.06 4.10 4.39
C ILE A 23 -11.46 4.66 4.19
N LYS A 24 -11.67 5.95 4.49
CA LYS A 24 -12.96 6.61 4.34
C LYS A 24 -13.41 6.66 2.88
N ASP A 25 -12.53 7.10 1.98
CA ASP A 25 -12.86 7.25 0.57
C ASP A 25 -13.05 5.87 -0.11
N ALA A 26 -12.28 4.85 0.28
CA ALA A 26 -12.31 3.52 -0.31
C ALA A 26 -13.65 2.80 -0.08
N LYS A 27 -14.36 3.15 1.01
CA LYS A 27 -15.72 2.66 1.25
C LYS A 27 -16.71 3.12 0.18
N LEU A 28 -16.48 4.29 -0.42
CA LEU A 28 -17.43 4.96 -1.32
C LEU A 28 -17.04 4.84 -2.79
N ARG A 29 -15.74 4.81 -3.10
CA ARG A 29 -15.22 4.88 -4.47
C ARG A 29 -13.98 4.04 -4.62
N HIS A 30 -13.67 3.65 -5.85
CA HIS A 30 -12.44 2.95 -6.17
C HIS A 30 -11.28 3.96 -6.17
N LEU A 31 -10.30 3.74 -5.31
CA LEU A 31 -9.05 4.51 -5.32
C LEU A 31 -7.91 3.66 -4.80
N GLN A 32 -6.70 4.06 -5.16
CA GLN A 32 -5.46 3.52 -4.66
C GLN A 32 -4.74 4.54 -3.80
N MET A 33 -4.13 4.08 -2.72
CA MET A 33 -3.10 4.84 -2.02
C MET A 33 -1.74 4.42 -2.56
N GLU A 34 -0.95 5.37 -3.05
CA GLU A 34 0.39 5.11 -3.58
C GLU A 34 1.43 5.80 -2.70
N LEU A 35 2.52 5.09 -2.44
CA LEU A 35 3.70 5.62 -1.76
C LEU A 35 4.82 5.76 -2.77
N TYR A 36 5.35 6.97 -2.90
CA TYR A 36 6.43 7.29 -3.83
C TYR A 36 7.76 7.48 -3.11
N TYR A 37 8.81 6.96 -3.74
CA TYR A 37 10.20 7.12 -3.33
C TYR A 37 11.07 7.31 -4.57
N ASN A 38 11.82 8.42 -4.64
CA ASN A 38 12.60 8.79 -5.84
C ASN A 38 11.77 8.69 -7.14
N GLU A 39 10.59 9.31 -7.14
CA GLU A 39 9.63 9.34 -8.27
C GLU A 39 9.08 7.97 -8.71
N ARG A 40 9.29 6.93 -7.91
CA ARG A 40 8.80 5.56 -8.18
C ARG A 40 7.79 5.14 -7.14
N ILE A 41 6.72 4.48 -7.58
CA ILE A 41 5.78 3.81 -6.68
C ILE A 41 6.50 2.62 -6.06
N ILE A 42 6.65 2.65 -4.74
CA ILE A 42 7.27 1.58 -3.97
C ILE A 42 6.23 0.68 -3.29
N LEU A 43 5.06 1.23 -3.01
CA LEU A 43 3.96 0.54 -2.36
C LEU A 43 2.63 1.11 -2.86
N THR A 44 1.66 0.24 -3.09
CA THR A 44 0.27 0.62 -3.36
C THR A 44 -0.65 -0.10 -2.39
N ILE A 45 -1.67 0.58 -1.87
CA ILE A 45 -2.77 -0.05 -1.14
C ILE A 45 -4.05 0.12 -1.93
N ASP A 46 -4.79 -0.98 -2.09
CA ASP A 46 -6.07 -1.01 -2.79
C ASP A 46 -7.14 -1.68 -1.93
N SER A 47 -8.40 -1.35 -2.19
CA SER A 47 -9.54 -1.95 -1.50
C SER A 47 -10.03 -3.19 -2.24
N LEU A 48 -10.10 -4.30 -1.52
CA LEU A 48 -10.63 -5.57 -2.02
C LEU A 48 -12.14 -5.53 -2.27
N LYS A 49 -12.82 -4.43 -1.90
CA LYS A 49 -14.20 -4.17 -2.30
C LYS A 49 -14.33 -3.95 -3.81
N HIS A 50 -13.33 -3.31 -4.43
CA HIS A 50 -13.36 -2.88 -5.84
C HIS A 50 -12.44 -3.70 -6.74
N VAL A 51 -11.46 -4.38 -6.14
CA VAL A 51 -10.52 -5.24 -6.88
C VAL A 51 -10.98 -6.70 -6.79
N PRO A 52 -11.46 -7.30 -7.88
CA PRO A 52 -11.81 -8.72 -7.86
C PRO A 52 -10.56 -9.57 -7.58
N ILE A 53 -10.67 -10.46 -6.60
CA ILE A 53 -9.66 -11.48 -6.30
C ILE A 53 -9.83 -12.63 -7.32
N TRP A 54 -9.63 -12.34 -8.62
CA TRP A 54 -9.65 -13.36 -9.69
C TRP A 54 -8.26 -13.91 -10.02
N ILE A 55 -7.23 -13.31 -9.42
CA ILE A 55 -5.87 -13.86 -9.45
C ILE A 55 -5.82 -14.86 -8.29
N GLU A 56 -5.26 -16.05 -8.49
CA GLU A 56 -4.75 -16.91 -7.41
C GLU A 56 -3.68 -16.11 -6.63
N ARG A 57 -4.12 -15.17 -5.78
CA ARG A 57 -3.27 -14.26 -5.00
C ARG A 57 -2.80 -15.02 -3.77
N GLY A 58 -2.07 -16.12 -3.97
CA GLY A 58 -1.69 -17.04 -2.90
C GLY A 58 -2.89 -17.75 -2.26
N ASN A 59 -2.60 -18.71 -1.37
CA ASN A 59 -3.61 -19.39 -0.55
C ASN A 59 -4.17 -18.43 0.51
N VAL A 60 -4.91 -17.40 0.07
CA VAL A 60 -5.49 -16.39 0.95
C VAL A 60 -6.98 -16.69 1.10
N ASP A 61 -7.44 -16.78 2.34
CA ASP A 61 -8.85 -16.99 2.65
C ASP A 61 -9.67 -15.74 2.27
N THR A 62 -10.29 -15.79 1.09
CA THR A 62 -11.10 -14.71 0.55
C THR A 62 -12.27 -14.30 1.46
N ALA A 63 -12.78 -15.21 2.30
CA ALA A 63 -13.83 -14.88 3.25
C ALA A 63 -13.31 -13.97 4.37
N ASN A 64 -12.09 -14.24 4.86
CA ASN A 64 -11.47 -13.46 5.94
C ASN A 64 -11.09 -12.04 5.54
N TYR A 65 -10.81 -11.79 4.26
CA TYR A 65 -10.33 -10.49 3.77
C TYR A 65 -11.34 -9.77 2.85
N LYS A 66 -12.58 -10.25 2.79
CA LYS A 66 -13.65 -9.62 2.00
C LYS A 66 -13.81 -8.15 2.40
N ASN A 67 -13.82 -7.25 1.41
CA ASN A 67 -13.86 -5.79 1.60
C ASN A 67 -12.69 -5.19 2.42
N GLY A 68 -11.64 -5.97 2.65
CA GLY A 68 -10.41 -5.53 3.28
C GLY A 68 -9.54 -4.69 2.36
N TYR A 69 -8.25 -4.68 2.66
CA TYR A 69 -7.23 -3.98 1.88
C TYR A 69 -6.11 -4.93 1.51
N VAL A 70 -5.48 -4.66 0.37
CA VAL A 70 -4.27 -5.36 -0.06
C VAL A 70 -3.17 -4.34 -0.29
N VAL A 71 -2.00 -4.64 0.27
CA VAL A 71 -0.77 -3.90 0.08
C VAL A 71 0.05 -4.61 -0.98
N PHE A 72 0.41 -3.89 -2.03
CA PHE A 72 1.32 -4.32 -3.09
C PHE A 72 2.67 -3.65 -2.89
N ILE A 73 3.74 -4.44 -2.86
CA ILE A 73 5.11 -3.93 -2.80
C ILE A 73 5.86 -4.36 -4.04
N PHE A 74 6.45 -3.40 -4.72
CA PHE A 74 7.00 -3.58 -6.06
C PHE A 74 8.52 -3.69 -6.03
N PHE A 75 9.04 -4.76 -6.62
CA PHE A 75 10.47 -4.93 -6.87
C PHE A 75 10.76 -5.03 -8.37
N ASN A 76 11.80 -4.33 -8.82
CA ASN A 76 12.26 -4.41 -10.21
C ASN A 76 12.85 -5.81 -10.49
N LYS A 77 12.19 -6.56 -11.38
CA LYS A 77 12.50 -7.96 -11.71
C LYS A 77 13.83 -8.13 -12.48
N ASN A 78 14.21 -7.16 -13.31
CA ASN A 78 15.31 -7.30 -14.27
C ASN A 78 16.69 -7.45 -13.61
N LYS A 79 16.79 -7.23 -12.29
CA LYS A 79 18.02 -7.41 -11.49
C LYS A 79 17.72 -7.89 -10.06
N LEU A 80 16.72 -8.74 -9.84
CA LEU A 80 16.28 -9.16 -8.48
C LEU A 80 17.43 -9.61 -7.58
N SER A 81 18.30 -10.51 -8.06
CA SER A 81 19.44 -11.00 -7.28
C SER A 81 20.43 -9.91 -6.89
N LYS A 82 20.49 -8.80 -7.63
CA LYS A 82 21.35 -7.64 -7.36
C LYS A 82 20.58 -6.45 -6.76
N ASN A 83 19.26 -6.58 -6.54
CA ASN A 83 18.43 -5.51 -6.02
C ASN A 83 18.55 -5.47 -4.49
N ILE A 84 19.20 -4.42 -3.97
CA ILE A 84 19.44 -4.27 -2.53
C ILE A 84 18.14 -4.28 -1.71
N TYR A 85 17.06 -3.70 -2.22
CA TYR A 85 15.76 -3.69 -1.54
C TYR A 85 15.17 -5.09 -1.44
N TYR A 86 15.31 -5.89 -2.50
CA TYR A 86 14.88 -7.28 -2.48
C TYR A 86 15.71 -8.13 -1.50
N GLN A 87 17.02 -7.93 -1.46
CA GLN A 87 17.88 -8.62 -0.50
C GLN A 87 17.55 -8.23 0.94
N ASN A 88 17.33 -6.94 1.20
CA ASN A 88 16.87 -6.46 2.51
C ASN A 88 15.53 -7.08 2.91
N TYR A 89 14.57 -7.14 1.98
CA TYR A 89 13.28 -7.80 2.20
C TYR A 89 13.46 -9.28 2.58
N LYS A 90 14.27 -10.04 1.83
CA LYS A 90 14.53 -11.46 2.12
C LYS A 90 15.13 -11.69 3.50
N LEU A 91 15.94 -10.75 3.98
CA LEU A 91 16.58 -10.81 5.29
C LEU A 91 15.66 -10.28 6.41
N SER A 92 14.47 -9.77 6.09
CA SER A 92 13.55 -9.24 7.09
C SER A 92 12.70 -10.37 7.67
N GLU A 93 12.97 -10.73 8.91
CA GLU A 93 12.25 -11.80 9.62
C GLU A 93 10.83 -11.39 10.02
N ASN A 94 10.55 -10.09 10.00
CA ASN A 94 9.30 -9.54 10.53
C ASN A 94 8.26 -9.23 9.44
N LEU A 95 8.56 -9.35 8.14
CA LEU A 95 7.62 -9.00 7.08
C LEU A 95 6.81 -10.23 6.63
N GLU A 96 5.53 -10.23 6.97
CA GLU A 96 4.58 -11.25 6.50
C GLU A 96 4.03 -10.84 5.12
N MET A 97 4.55 -11.42 4.05
CA MET A 97 4.02 -11.23 2.70
C MET A 97 4.04 -12.49 1.86
N THR A 98 3.11 -12.57 0.92
CA THR A 98 3.06 -13.63 -0.09
C THR A 98 3.67 -13.16 -1.40
N GLU A 99 4.54 -13.98 -2.01
CA GLU A 99 5.15 -13.71 -3.30
C GLU A 99 4.15 -13.94 -4.44
N TYR A 100 4.01 -12.94 -5.32
CA TYR A 100 3.32 -13.07 -6.61
C TYR A 100 4.29 -12.89 -7.78
N LYS A 101 4.42 -13.94 -8.59
CA LYS A 101 5.25 -13.95 -9.80
C LYS A 101 4.44 -13.47 -11.02
N GLY A 102 4.34 -12.16 -11.18
CA GLY A 102 3.78 -11.56 -12.39
C GLY A 102 4.74 -11.61 -13.60
N LYS A 103 4.19 -11.35 -14.81
CA LYS A 103 4.97 -11.25 -16.05
C LYS A 103 6.00 -10.12 -16.01
N LEU A 104 5.68 -8.97 -15.41
CA LEU A 104 6.50 -7.75 -15.48
C LEU A 104 7.26 -7.41 -14.17
N ASN A 105 6.71 -7.73 -12.99
CA ASN A 105 7.31 -7.37 -11.70
C ASN A 105 7.19 -8.51 -10.68
N LEU A 106 8.12 -8.55 -9.73
CA LEU A 106 7.92 -9.32 -8.50
C LEU A 106 7.12 -8.45 -7.52
N ILE A 107 6.00 -8.98 -7.07
CA ILE A 107 5.08 -8.25 -6.21
C ILE A 107 4.92 -9.06 -4.93
N TYR A 108 5.15 -8.43 -3.78
CA TYR A 108 4.81 -9.01 -2.48
C TYR A 108 3.51 -8.41 -1.97
N LEU A 109 2.68 -9.27 -1.39
CA LEU A 109 1.33 -8.94 -0.97
C LEU A 109 1.13 -9.11 0.53
N HIS A 110 0.46 -8.14 1.14
CA HIS A 110 -0.07 -8.26 2.50
C HIS A 110 -1.53 -7.86 2.55
N PHE A 111 -2.31 -8.51 3.42
CA PHE A 111 -3.76 -8.37 3.46
C PHE A 111 -4.21 -7.88 4.82
N PHE A 112 -5.05 -6.84 4.82
CA PHE A 112 -5.72 -6.33 6.00
C PHE A 112 -7.21 -6.64 5.95
N LYS A 113 -7.78 -6.96 7.10
CA LYS A 113 -9.24 -7.10 7.25
C LYS A 113 -9.91 -5.73 7.14
N SER A 114 -11.20 -5.71 6.82
CA SER A 114 -11.97 -4.47 6.61
C SER A 114 -12.03 -3.56 7.84
N ASP A 115 -11.88 -4.12 9.03
CA ASP A 115 -11.91 -3.46 10.35
C ASP A 115 -10.51 -3.05 10.86
N THR A 116 -9.46 -3.26 10.07
CA THR A 116 -8.09 -2.87 10.46
C THR A 116 -8.00 -1.34 10.62
N SER A 117 -7.39 -0.89 11.72
CA SER A 117 -7.21 0.53 12.01
C SER A 117 -6.17 1.20 11.10
N SER A 118 -6.31 2.52 10.92
CA SER A 118 -5.32 3.35 10.21
C SER A 118 -3.92 3.22 10.80
N ILE A 119 -3.83 3.13 12.14
CA ILE A 119 -2.58 2.98 12.89
C ILE A 119 -1.88 1.68 12.50
N LEU A 120 -2.57 0.53 12.50
CA LEU A 120 -1.96 -0.75 12.14
C LEU A 120 -1.47 -0.78 10.69
N ILE A 121 -2.23 -0.17 9.78
CA ILE A 121 -1.80 -0.01 8.38
C ILE A 121 -0.55 0.88 8.30
N LEU A 122 -0.50 1.99 9.05
CA LEU A 122 0.65 2.89 9.09
C LEU A 122 1.90 2.20 9.64
N GLU A 123 1.76 1.49 10.76
CA GLU A 123 2.84 0.73 11.39
C GLU A 123 3.41 -0.31 10.42
N TYR A 124 2.54 -0.98 9.67
CA TYR A 124 2.98 -1.92 8.65
C TYR A 124 3.72 -1.22 7.50
N ILE A 125 3.20 -0.12 6.96
CA ILE A 125 3.88 0.67 5.92
C ILE A 125 5.26 1.10 6.41
N LYS A 126 5.35 1.63 7.64
CA LYS A 126 6.61 2.04 8.26
C LYS A 126 7.57 0.86 8.36
N LYS A 127 7.09 -0.28 8.85
CA LYS A 127 7.88 -1.51 8.95
C LYS A 127 8.44 -1.95 7.61
N VAL A 128 7.64 -1.88 6.54
CA VAL A 128 8.11 -2.16 5.17
C VAL A 128 9.19 -1.17 4.75
N VAL A 129 8.94 0.13 4.92
CA VAL A 129 9.90 1.18 4.55
C VAL A 129 11.23 1.01 5.28
N ASP A 130 11.19 0.82 6.60
CA ASP A 130 12.37 0.71 7.44
C ASP A 130 13.19 -0.54 7.12
N ASN A 131 12.53 -1.69 6.93
CA ASN A 131 13.21 -2.97 6.67
C ASN A 131 13.70 -3.10 5.23
N VAL A 132 12.90 -2.67 4.24
CA VAL A 132 13.20 -2.88 2.82
C VAL A 132 14.09 -1.77 2.27
N TYR A 133 13.71 -0.52 2.52
CA TYR A 133 14.33 0.64 1.87
C TYR A 133 15.50 1.22 2.67
N LYS A 134 15.62 0.89 3.98
CA LYS A 134 16.71 1.30 4.88
C LYS A 134 17.10 2.77 4.66
N LEU A 135 16.12 3.64 4.78
CA LEU A 135 16.28 5.07 4.51
C LEU A 135 17.37 5.63 5.45
N GLY A 136 18.53 5.96 4.90
CA GLY A 136 19.65 6.54 5.64
C GLY A 136 19.54 8.05 5.82
N ASN A 137 20.58 8.70 6.36
CA ASN A 137 20.60 10.14 6.69
C ASN A 137 20.51 11.10 5.49
N LYS A 138 20.61 10.61 4.24
CA LYS A 138 20.11 11.36 3.09
C LYS A 138 18.62 11.05 3.08
N ASN A 139 17.77 12.04 3.39
CA ASN A 139 16.30 11.94 3.44
C ASN A 139 15.68 12.21 2.04
N PRO A 140 15.54 11.22 1.14
CA PRO A 140 14.63 11.34 0.02
C PRO A 140 13.21 11.52 0.54
N GLU A 141 12.48 12.45 -0.06
CA GLU A 141 11.10 12.71 0.28
C GLU A 141 10.23 11.49 -0.07
N ILE A 142 9.46 11.02 0.92
CA ILE A 142 8.41 10.04 0.70
C ILE A 142 7.10 10.80 0.50
N HIS A 143 6.44 10.56 -0.62
CA HIS A 143 5.16 11.20 -0.92
C HIS A 143 4.02 10.18 -0.87
N PHE A 144 2.93 10.57 -0.23
CA PHE A 144 1.68 9.84 -0.24
C PHE A 144 0.76 10.44 -1.31
N ASN A 145 0.14 9.58 -2.12
CA ASN A 145 -0.82 9.98 -3.15
C ASN A 145 -2.11 9.17 -3.03
N LEU A 146 -3.26 9.81 -3.25
CA LEU A 146 -4.55 9.14 -3.42
C LEU A 146 -4.94 9.25 -4.88
N ARG A 147 -4.85 8.12 -5.59
CA ARG A 147 -5.23 8.01 -6.99
C ARG A 147 -6.65 7.50 -7.10
N TYR A 148 -7.58 8.40 -7.40
CA TYR A 148 -8.97 8.04 -7.66
C TYR A 148 -9.08 7.35 -9.03
N LEU A 149 -9.75 6.21 -9.04
CA LEU A 149 -9.94 5.38 -10.24
C LEU A 149 -11.39 5.55 -10.69
N ASN A 150 -11.58 5.85 -11.98
CA ASN A 150 -12.89 6.04 -12.61
C ASN A 150 -13.55 4.71 -12.94
#